data_AF-A0A6I1ZRW0-F1
#
_entry.id   AF-A0A6I1ZRW0-F1
#
_cell.length_a   1.000
_cell.length_b   1.000
_cell.length_c   1.000
_cell.angle_alpha   90.00
_cell.angle_beta   90.00
_cell.angle_gamma   90.00
#
_symmetry.space_group_name_H-M   'P 1'
#
loop_
_entity.id
_entity.type
_entity.pdbx_description
1 polymer ?
#
loop_
_entity_poly.entity_id
_entity_poly.type
_entity_poly.pdbx_seq_one_letter_code
_entity_poly.pdbx_strand_id
1 'polypeptide(L)' 'MLEIRKTAVAFDEKDLMELERIMVDSDEKEAMNFLKKCVYNRILHSQQGRLKSHLDTGNPIEGFILHNK' A
#
# COMPACT_ATOMS: atom_id res chain seq x y z
N MET A 1 -9.10 -2.93 5.27
CA MET A 1 -9.94 -2.99 4.06
C MET A 1 -9.19 -2.30 2.95
N LEU A 2 -9.02 -2.94 1.78
CA LEU A 2 -8.39 -2.30 0.63
C LEU A 2 -9.42 -1.34 0.01
N GLU A 3 -9.13 -0.04 0.03
CA GLU A 3 -9.92 0.94 -0.70
C GLU A 3 -9.68 0.79 -2.20
N ILE A 4 -10.76 0.67 -2.98
CA ILE A 4 -10.69 0.68 -4.44
C ILE A 4 -10.51 2.13 -4.89
N ARG A 5 -9.28 2.49 -5.21
CA ARG A 5 -8.91 3.82 -5.72
C ARG A 5 -7.75 3.74 -6.70
N LYS A 6 -7.68 4.70 -7.62
CA LYS A 6 -6.49 4.86 -8.48
C LYS A 6 -5.28 5.16 -7.61
N THR A 7 -4.18 4.44 -7.86
CA THR A 7 -2.92 4.57 -7.11
C THR A 7 -1.76 4.48 -8.09
N ALA A 8 -0.77 5.36 -7.94
CA ALA A 8 0.50 5.25 -8.64
C ALA A 8 1.47 4.41 -7.80
N VAL A 9 2.16 3.46 -8.44
CA VAL A 9 3.21 2.66 -7.81
C VAL A 9 4.50 2.96 -8.57
N ALA A 10 5.49 3.50 -7.86
CA ALA A 10 6.82 3.70 -8.41
C ALA A 10 7.62 2.38 -8.33
N PHE A 11 8.43 2.12 -9.34
CA PHE A 11 9.38 1.01 -9.39
C PHE A 11 10.81 1.56 -9.36
N ASP A 12 11.67 0.93 -8.57
CA ASP A 12 13.09 1.23 -8.57
C ASP A 12 13.82 0.43 -9.67
N GLU A 13 15.12 0.67 -9.82
CA GLU A 13 15.94 -0.01 -10.83
C GLU A 13 15.90 -1.54 -10.69
N LYS A 14 15.87 -2.08 -9.46
CA LYS A 14 15.85 -3.53 -9.23
C LYS A 14 14.50 -4.13 -9.62
N ASP A 15 13.41 -3.42 -9.31
CA ASP A 15 12.07 -3.81 -9.72
C ASP A 15 11.96 -3.88 -11.25
N LEU A 16 12.54 -2.90 -11.95
CA LEU A 16 12.51 -2.83 -13.41
C LEU A 16 13.34 -3.95 -14.04
N MET A 17 14.56 -4.19 -13.55
CA MET A 17 15.40 -5.29 -14.02
C MET A 17 14.73 -6.65 -13.86
N GLU A 18 14.05 -6.87 -12.73
CA GLU A 18 13.31 -8.12 -12.51
C GLU A 18 12.09 -8.25 -13.42
N LEU A 19 11.36 -7.15 -13.65
CA LEU A 19 10.25 -7.13 -14.60
C LEU A 19 10.73 -7.45 -16.02
N GLU A 20 11.85 -6.87 -16.44
CA GLU A 20 12.47 -7.16 -17.74
C GLU A 20 12.84 -8.64 -17.88
N ARG A 21 13.49 -9.23 -16.86
CA ARG A 21 13.79 -10.67 -16.84
C ARG A 21 12.53 -11.52 -17.04
N ILE A 22 11.48 -11.24 -16.27
CA ILE A 22 10.21 -11.98 -16.36
C ILE A 22 9.59 -11.87 -17.75
N MET A 23 9.60 -10.67 -18.34
CA MET A 23 9.05 -10.45 -19.68
C MET A 23 9.84 -11.19 -20.76
N VAL A 24 11.17 -11.19 -20.67
CA VAL A 24 12.05 -11.91 -21.61
C VAL A 24 11.81 -13.42 -21.51
N ASP A 25 11.70 -13.94 -20.30
CA ASP A 25 11.49 -15.37 -20.05
C ASP A 25 10.03 -15.81 -20.30
N SER A 26 9.10 -14.85 -20.47
CA SER A 26 7.65 -15.09 -20.59
C SER A 26 7.09 -15.94 -19.45
N ASP A 27 7.64 -15.79 -18.24
CA ASP A 27 7.22 -16.56 -17.06
C ASP A 27 5.97 -15.95 -16.42
N GLU A 28 4.80 -16.47 -16.78
CA GLU A 28 3.52 -16.03 -16.25
C GLU A 28 3.39 -16.21 -14.73
N LYS A 29 4.00 -17.26 -14.18
CA LYS A 29 3.93 -17.54 -12.73
C LYS A 29 4.74 -16.52 -11.96
N GLU A 30 5.91 -16.18 -12.48
CA GLU A 30 6.77 -15.17 -11.89
C GLU A 30 6.18 -13.76 -12.05
N ALA A 31 5.52 -13.46 -13.18
CA ALA A 31 4.76 -12.23 -13.36
C ALA A 31 3.67 -12.05 -12.29
N MET A 32 2.90 -13.10 -11.99
CA MET A 32 1.89 -13.06 -10.94
C MET A 32 2.52 -12.82 -9.55
N ASN A 33 3.65 -13.46 -9.26
CA ASN A 33 4.38 -13.26 -8.01
C ASN A 33 4.92 -11.82 -7.89
N PHE A 34 5.45 -11.27 -8.98
CA PHE A 34 5.91 -9.90 -9.07
C PHE A 34 4.78 -8.91 -8.79
N LEU A 35 3.61 -9.09 -9.42
CA LEU A 35 2.44 -8.23 -9.19
C LEU A 35 1.98 -8.27 -7.72
N LYS A 36 1.92 -9.44 -7.10
CA LYS A 36 1.60 -9.55 -5.66
C LYS A 36 2.62 -8.83 -4.79
N LYS A 37 3.91 -9.05 -5.05
CA LYS A 37 5.00 -8.53 -4.21
C LYS A 37 5.20 -7.02 -4.39
N CYS A 38 5.24 -6.54 -5.62
CA CYS A 38 5.62 -5.18 -5.94
C CYS A 38 4.42 -4.23 -6.07
N VAL A 39 3.25 -4.71 -6.50
CA VAL A 39 2.06 -3.84 -6.63
C VAL A 39 1.15 -3.99 -5.43
N TYR A 40 0.63 -5.19 -5.19
CA TYR A 40 -0.38 -5.42 -4.15
C TYR A 40 0.15 -5.08 -2.75
N ASN A 41 1.33 -5.58 -2.36
CA ASN A 41 1.87 -5.29 -1.03
C ASN A 41 2.19 -3.80 -0.83
N ARG A 42 2.68 -3.09 -1.86
CA ARG A 42 2.94 -1.64 -1.76
C ARG A 42 1.64 -0.86 -1.56
N ILE A 43 0.59 -1.20 -2.31
CA ILE A 43 -0.74 -0.61 -2.12
C ILE A 43 -1.25 -0.92 -0.72
N LEU A 44 -1.19 -2.18 -0.28
CA LEU A 44 -1.65 -2.60 1.04
C LEU A 44 -0.94 -1.82 2.16
N HIS A 45 0.39 -1.73 2.12
CA HIS A 45 1.17 -0.97 3.09
C HIS A 45 0.85 0.52 3.08
N SER A 46 0.70 1.12 1.89
CA SER A 46 0.32 2.54 1.78
C SER A 46 -1.06 2.85 2.39
N GLN A 47 -1.98 1.89 2.36
CA GLN A 47 -3.32 2.05 2.92
C GLN A 47 -3.36 1.75 4.42
N GLN A 48 -2.58 0.78 4.90
CA GLN A 48 -2.45 0.48 6.33
C GLN A 48 -1.84 1.65 7.11
N GLY A 49 -0.84 2.33 6.55
CA GLY A 49 -0.22 3.49 7.20
C GLY A 49 -1.20 4.64 7.48
N ARG A 50 -2.19 4.84 6.61
CA ARG A 50 -3.24 5.87 6.79
C ARG A 50 -4.19 5.53 7.93
N LEU A 51 -4.47 4.25 8.16
CA LEU A 51 -5.35 3.81 9.23
C LEU A 51 -4.77 4.17 10.61
N LYS A 52 -3.45 4.06 10.78
CA LYS A 52 -2.76 4.49 12.00
C LYS A 52 -2.84 6.01 12.19
N SER A 53 -2.60 6.81 11.14
CA SER A 53 -2.72 8.27 11.27
C SER A 53 -4.11 8.74 11.68
N HIS A 54 -5.18 8.02 11.28
CA HIS A 54 -6.54 8.34 11.70
C HIS A 54 -6.82 7.97 13.18
N LEU A 55 -6.17 6.93 13.71
CA LEU A 55 -6.26 6.54 15.12
C LEU A 55 -5.42 7.44 16.03
N ASP A 56 -4.25 7.91 15.56
CA ASP A 56 -3.35 8.77 16.34
C ASP A 56 -3.84 10.23 16.44
N THR A 57 -4.80 10.67 15.60
CA THR A 57 -5.33 12.04 15.58
C THR A 57 -6.39 12.38 16.63
N GLY A 58 -6.77 11.47 17.52
CA GLY A 58 -7.80 11.79 18.52
C GLY A 58 -7.66 10.98 19.78
N ASN A 59 -7.23 11.63 20.87
CA ASN A 59 -7.61 11.20 22.21
C ASN A 59 -9.13 11.43 22.32
N PRO A 60 -9.98 10.39 22.22
CA PRO A 60 -11.44 10.57 22.10
C PRO A 60 -12.04 11.20 23.37
N ILE A 61 -11.28 11.18 24.46
CA ILE A 61 -11.64 11.69 25.78
C ILE A 61 -11.62 13.23 25.81
N GLU A 62 -10.68 13.87 25.08
CA GLU A 62 -10.53 15.33 25.12
C GLU A 62 -11.74 16.07 24.51
N GLY A 63 -12.29 15.55 23.41
CA GLY A 63 -13.50 16.10 22.80
C GLY A 63 -14.76 15.97 23.68
N PHE A 64 -14.81 14.94 24.53
CA PHE A 64 -15.94 14.67 25.42
C PHE A 64 -15.95 15.59 26.65
N ILE A 65 -14.77 15.94 27.17
CA ILE A 65 -14.61 16.86 28.31
C ILE A 65 -14.95 18.31 27.92
N LEU A 66 -14.65 18.71 26.68
CA LEU A 66 -14.95 20.06 26.17
C LEU A 66 -16.44 20.33 25.93
N HIS A 67 -17.24 19.31 25.61
CA HIS A 67 -18.68 19.45 25.36
C HIS A 67 -19.55 19.38 26.63
N ASN A 68 -18.99 19.00 27.78
CA ASN A 68 -19.70 18.87 29.06
C ASN A 68 -19.25 19.90 30.10
N LYS A 69 -18.74 21.06 29.67
CA LYS A 69 -18.47 22.23 30.52
C LYS A 69 -19.47 23.35 30.24
#